data_AF-A0A9W9Z4P9-F1
#
_entry.id   AF-A0A9W9Z4P9-F1
#
_cell.length_a   1.000
_cell.length_b   1.000
_cell.length_c   1.000
_cell.angle_alpha   90.00
_cell.angle_beta   90.00
_cell.angle_gamma   90.00
#
_symmetry.space_group_name_H-M   'P 1'
#
loop_
_entity.id
_entity.type
_entity.pdbx_description
1 polymer ?
#
loop_
_entity_poly.entity_id
_entity_poly.type
_entity_poly.pdbx_seq_one_letter_code
_entity_poly.pdbx_strand_id
1 'polypeptide(L)'
;MNVQTDGSLQELSEDECRHIEGVQALVVRNKQFSAWLSLDTKNIDVRTHINFLSDVDDFPKKPRCTAKMKNNLHTFSSLQGVMNSANLDQVAEAGLTQTLLTIGRTMQDSVDEMGTRIYNALKKNSSSWVLLNVASLYWRVQGDTVEAIKCLRQALYFSPSNARDVAHVGLASILLREGQLDDTAVVIKKALEISPSLALGHFILGNVFGAQSKIPEAIQHYLLALQLEPGFTPAVERLKIIQCVLWKQQKALEKEAADLKKLLTPS
;
A
#
# COMPACT_ATOMS: atom_id res chain seq x y z
N MET A 1 -5.72 21.64 3.70
CA MET A 1 -4.83 22.35 4.65
C MET A 1 -4.32 23.58 3.94
N ASN A 2 -4.59 24.78 4.47
CA ASN A 2 -3.86 25.96 4.05
C ASN A 2 -2.53 25.94 4.80
N VAL A 3 -1.46 25.60 4.09
CA VAL A 3 -0.12 26.03 4.50
C VAL A 3 -0.18 27.56 4.43
N GLN A 4 -0.11 28.24 5.57
CA GLN A 4 0.06 29.68 5.55
C GLN A 4 1.39 29.97 4.84
N THR A 5 1.41 31.02 4.02
CA THR A 5 2.54 31.38 3.15
C THR A 5 3.82 31.73 3.92
N ASP A 6 3.81 31.70 5.26
CA ASP A 6 4.93 32.02 6.14
C ASP A 6 5.59 30.79 6.79
N GLY A 7 5.11 29.57 6.52
CA GLY A 7 5.68 28.36 7.10
C GLY A 7 5.27 28.08 8.56
N SER A 8 4.32 28.85 9.11
CA SER A 8 3.72 28.54 10.41
C SER A 8 2.67 27.42 10.29
N LEU A 9 2.77 26.43 11.17
CA LEU A 9 1.76 25.38 11.32
C LEU A 9 0.56 25.99 12.04
N GLN A 10 -0.63 25.89 11.45
CA GLN A 10 -1.87 26.30 12.08
C GLN A 10 -2.01 25.58 13.44
N GLU A 11 -2.32 26.34 14.49
CA GLU A 11 -2.42 25.82 15.87
C GLU A 11 -3.56 24.80 15.95
N LEU A 12 -3.22 23.54 16.24
CA LEU A 12 -4.20 22.44 16.33
C LEU A 12 -5.06 22.58 17.58
N SER A 13 -6.36 22.32 17.44
CA SER A 13 -7.32 22.31 18.54
C SER A 13 -7.48 20.92 19.17
N GLU A 14 -7.90 20.89 20.44
CA GLU A 14 -8.21 19.64 21.15
C GLU A 14 -9.30 18.82 20.43
N ASP A 15 -10.30 19.52 19.87
CA ASP A 15 -11.41 18.92 19.14
C ASP A 15 -10.95 18.16 17.89
N GLU A 16 -9.96 18.69 17.17
CA GLU A 16 -9.39 18.06 15.96
C GLU A 16 -8.59 16.79 16.26
N CYS A 17 -8.01 16.71 17.46
CA CYS A 17 -7.16 15.59 17.87
C CYS A 17 -7.87 14.61 18.81
N ARG A 18 -9.14 14.84 19.14
CA ARG A 18 -9.92 14.07 20.13
C ARG A 18 -9.86 12.56 19.89
N HIS A 19 -10.05 12.12 18.64
CA HIS A 19 -10.14 10.70 18.26
C HIS A 19 -8.78 10.02 17.97
N ILE A 20 -7.67 10.74 18.10
CA ILE A 20 -6.33 10.21 17.81
C ILE A 20 -5.65 9.78 19.11
N GLU A 21 -5.52 8.47 19.30
CA GLU A 21 -4.89 7.88 20.49
C GLU A 21 -3.49 7.36 20.19
N GLY A 22 -2.49 8.12 20.62
CA GLY A 22 -1.07 7.72 20.59
C GLY A 22 -0.51 7.42 19.20
N VAL A 23 0.76 6.99 19.16
CA VAL A 23 1.41 6.55 17.91
C VAL A 23 0.80 5.26 17.36
N GLN A 24 0.02 4.53 18.16
CA GLN A 24 -0.72 3.34 17.73
C GLN A 24 -1.70 3.65 16.60
N ALA A 25 -2.21 4.89 16.50
CA ALA A 25 -3.01 5.36 15.37
C ALA A 25 -2.24 5.36 14.03
N LEU A 26 -0.89 5.35 14.07
CA LEU A 26 -0.02 5.22 12.89
C LEU A 26 0.27 3.77 12.53
N VAL A 27 0.12 2.85 13.50
CA VAL A 27 0.24 1.44 13.21
C VAL A 27 -0.90 1.10 12.27
N VAL A 28 -0.55 0.47 11.14
CA VAL A 28 -1.52 -0.20 10.26
C VAL A 28 -2.05 -1.45 10.99
N ARG A 29 -2.60 -1.28 12.19
CA ARG A 29 -3.31 -2.31 12.96
C ARG A 29 -4.72 -2.54 12.43
N ASN A 30 -5.11 -1.73 11.45
CA ASN A 30 -6.32 -1.91 10.69
C ASN A 30 -5.93 -2.30 9.27
N LYS A 31 -6.49 -3.41 8.82
CA LYS A 31 -6.55 -3.96 7.46
C LYS A 31 -7.19 -2.99 6.44
N GLN A 32 -6.93 -1.70 6.58
CA GLN A 32 -7.51 -0.59 5.83
C GLN A 32 -6.50 0.01 4.85
N PHE A 33 -5.19 -0.18 5.08
CA PHE A 33 -4.21 0.22 4.07
C PHE A 33 -4.24 -0.77 2.90
N SER A 34 -4.42 -0.20 1.71
CA SER A 34 -4.37 -0.89 0.42
C SER A 34 -3.73 0.07 -0.57
N ALA A 35 -2.67 -0.37 -1.24
CA ALA A 35 -2.04 0.38 -2.31
C ALA A 35 -2.08 -0.39 -3.64
N TRP A 36 -2.32 0.34 -4.72
CA TRP A 36 -2.26 -0.16 -6.08
C TRP A 36 -1.49 0.86 -6.94
N LEU A 37 -0.42 0.41 -7.59
CA LEU A 37 0.28 1.20 -8.59
C LEU A 37 -0.31 0.87 -9.97
N SER A 38 -0.99 1.82 -10.59
CA SER A 38 -1.60 1.60 -11.92
C SER A 38 -0.53 1.23 -12.95
N LEU A 39 -0.85 0.26 -13.80
CA LEU A 39 -0.04 -0.13 -14.96
C LEU A 39 0.09 1.00 -16.00
N ASP A 40 -0.83 1.98 -15.97
CA ASP A 40 -0.74 3.19 -16.80
C ASP A 40 0.53 4.01 -16.51
N THR A 41 1.09 3.92 -15.29
CA THR A 41 2.37 4.57 -14.94
C THR A 41 3.56 4.02 -15.75
N LYS A 42 3.36 2.88 -16.42
CA LYS A 42 4.31 2.25 -17.34
C LYS A 42 3.84 2.33 -18.79
N ASN A 43 2.85 3.17 -19.09
CA ASN A 43 2.19 3.28 -20.40
C ASN A 43 1.61 1.93 -20.88
N ILE A 44 1.13 1.10 -19.97
CA ILE A 44 0.55 -0.20 -20.27
C ILE A 44 -0.97 -0.12 -20.18
N ASP A 45 -1.64 -0.30 -21.33
CA ASP A 45 -3.09 -0.38 -21.40
C ASP A 45 -3.56 -1.83 -21.20
N VAL A 46 -4.12 -2.11 -20.02
CA VAL A 46 -4.63 -3.44 -19.65
C VAL A 46 -5.70 -3.96 -20.61
N ARG A 47 -6.44 -3.07 -21.28
CA ARG A 47 -7.51 -3.43 -22.23
C ARG A 47 -6.97 -4.13 -23.49
N THR A 48 -5.67 -4.00 -23.76
CA THR A 48 -5.00 -4.75 -24.83
C THR A 48 -4.66 -6.19 -24.42
N HIS A 49 -4.72 -6.51 -23.12
CA HIS A 49 -4.39 -7.82 -22.57
C HIS A 49 -5.63 -8.63 -22.14
N ILE A 50 -6.76 -7.97 -21.88
CA ILE A 50 -8.01 -8.58 -21.45
C ILE A 50 -9.12 -8.16 -22.41
N ASN A 51 -9.91 -9.12 -22.90
CA ASN A 51 -11.09 -8.82 -23.70
C ASN A 51 -12.24 -8.37 -22.79
N PHE A 52 -12.61 -7.09 -22.89
CA PHE A 52 -13.75 -6.47 -22.20
C PHE A 52 -14.99 -6.29 -23.08
N LEU A 53 -14.90 -6.62 -24.38
CA LEU A 53 -15.94 -6.29 -25.36
C LEU A 53 -16.93 -7.44 -25.61
N SER A 54 -16.53 -8.67 -25.28
CA SER A 54 -17.35 -9.86 -25.48
C SER A 54 -17.96 -10.33 -24.16
N ASP A 55 -19.12 -10.96 -24.24
CA ASP A 55 -19.71 -11.68 -23.11
C ASP A 55 -18.77 -12.80 -22.63
N VAL A 56 -18.94 -13.17 -21.37
CA VAL A 56 -18.10 -14.15 -20.70
C VAL A 56 -18.84 -15.47 -20.55
N ASP A 57 -18.40 -16.49 -21.30
CA ASP A 57 -18.91 -17.86 -21.17
C ASP A 57 -18.23 -18.62 -20.03
N ASP A 58 -18.91 -19.64 -19.50
CA ASP A 58 -18.38 -20.61 -18.52
C ASP A 58 -17.76 -19.89 -17.29
N PHE A 59 -18.60 -19.07 -16.65
CA PHE A 59 -18.37 -18.22 -15.47
C PHE A 59 -19.13 -18.79 -14.24
N PRO A 60 -18.63 -18.62 -13.00
CA PRO A 60 -17.43 -17.90 -12.62
C PRO A 60 -16.16 -18.77 -12.61
N LYS A 61 -15.05 -18.21 -13.07
CA LYS A 61 -13.71 -18.80 -12.96
C LYS A 61 -12.75 -17.85 -12.28
N LYS A 62 -11.90 -18.39 -11.41
CA LYS A 62 -10.88 -17.61 -10.71
C LYS A 62 -9.54 -17.63 -11.47
N PRO A 63 -8.80 -16.51 -11.54
CA PRO A 63 -7.49 -16.43 -12.19
C PRO A 63 -6.50 -17.46 -11.63
N ARG A 64 -5.73 -18.13 -12.50
CA ARG A 64 -4.73 -19.12 -12.07
C ARG A 64 -3.32 -18.74 -12.54
N CYS A 65 -2.50 -18.26 -11.62
CA CYS A 65 -1.10 -17.94 -11.86
C CYS A 65 -0.26 -19.22 -11.86
N THR A 66 -0.04 -19.81 -13.04
CA THR A 66 0.55 -21.15 -13.22
C THR A 66 1.89 -21.14 -13.98
N ALA A 67 2.42 -19.97 -14.30
CA ALA A 67 3.66 -19.88 -15.04
C ALA A 67 4.83 -20.44 -14.21
N LYS A 68 5.65 -21.28 -14.85
CA LYS A 68 6.81 -21.90 -14.21
C LYS A 68 7.91 -20.86 -14.04
N MET A 69 8.35 -20.67 -12.80
CA MET A 69 9.49 -19.83 -12.45
C MET A 69 10.68 -20.72 -12.07
N LYS A 70 11.89 -20.29 -12.41
CA LYS A 70 13.10 -20.79 -11.74
C LYS A 70 13.36 -19.94 -10.50
N ASN A 71 14.09 -20.49 -9.52
CA ASN A 71 14.48 -19.72 -8.34
C ASN A 71 15.28 -18.48 -8.77
N ASN A 72 14.87 -17.32 -8.25
CA ASN A 72 15.45 -16.02 -8.57
C ASN A 72 15.29 -15.08 -7.37
N LEU A 73 16.34 -14.33 -7.04
CA LEU A 73 16.39 -13.34 -5.96
C LEU A 73 15.30 -12.27 -6.08
N HIS A 74 14.90 -11.90 -7.29
CA HIS A 74 13.89 -10.85 -7.52
C HIS A 74 12.46 -11.25 -7.11
N THR A 75 12.24 -12.49 -6.69
CA THR A 75 10.92 -13.04 -6.34
C THR A 75 10.68 -13.06 -4.83
N PHE A 76 11.65 -12.56 -4.06
CA PHE A 76 11.59 -12.43 -2.60
C PHE A 76 11.21 -13.71 -1.86
N SER A 77 11.56 -14.88 -2.43
CA SER A 77 11.20 -16.19 -1.90
C SER A 77 11.79 -16.47 -0.52
N SER A 78 12.76 -15.68 -0.06
CA SER A 78 13.40 -15.80 1.25
C SER A 78 12.89 -14.79 2.29
N LEU A 79 11.97 -13.89 1.91
CA LEU A 79 11.34 -12.98 2.88
C LEU A 79 10.33 -13.76 3.73
N GLN A 80 10.27 -13.47 5.03
CA GLN A 80 9.52 -14.25 5.99
C GLN A 80 8.01 -14.24 5.68
N GLY A 81 7.45 -13.07 5.36
CA GLY A 81 6.05 -12.92 4.97
C GLY A 81 5.74 -13.59 3.63
N VAL A 82 6.73 -13.74 2.75
CA VAL A 82 6.56 -14.46 1.47
C VAL A 82 6.64 -15.98 1.67
N MET A 83 7.59 -16.46 2.47
CA MET A 83 7.73 -17.88 2.81
C MET A 83 6.51 -18.41 3.56
N ASN A 84 5.99 -17.63 4.50
CA ASN A 84 4.89 -18.03 5.37
C ASN A 84 3.56 -17.40 4.94
N SER A 85 3.38 -17.18 3.64
CA SER A 85 2.17 -16.53 3.11
C SER A 85 0.88 -17.25 3.48
N ALA A 86 0.94 -18.57 3.70
CA ALA A 86 -0.18 -19.39 4.16
C ALA A 86 -0.67 -19.06 5.59
N ASN A 87 0.17 -18.41 6.40
CA ASN A 87 -0.18 -18.01 7.77
C ASN A 87 -0.67 -16.56 7.85
N LEU A 88 -0.66 -15.84 6.72
CA LEU A 88 -1.12 -14.46 6.66
C LEU A 88 -2.65 -14.39 6.67
N ASP A 89 -3.19 -13.27 7.13
CA ASP A 89 -4.62 -13.04 7.19
C ASP A 89 -5.23 -13.01 5.77
N GLN A 90 -6.35 -13.69 5.63
CA GLN A 90 -7.12 -13.78 4.37
C GLN A 90 -8.29 -12.80 4.42
N VAL A 91 -7.98 -11.50 4.37
CA VAL A 91 -9.02 -10.45 4.44
C VAL A 91 -9.08 -9.68 3.13
N ALA A 92 -10.29 -9.54 2.61
CA ALA A 92 -10.60 -8.77 1.41
C ALA A 92 -10.15 -7.30 1.52
N GLU A 93 -9.61 -6.78 0.43
CA GLU A 93 -9.27 -5.37 0.26
C GLU A 93 -10.42 -4.65 -0.45
N ALA A 94 -11.54 -4.45 0.25
CA ALA A 94 -12.77 -3.88 -0.35
C ALA A 94 -12.55 -2.52 -1.04
N GLY A 95 -11.59 -1.71 -0.57
CA GLY A 95 -11.21 -0.44 -1.21
C GLY A 95 -10.64 -0.60 -2.62
N LEU A 96 -10.16 -1.79 -2.99
CA LEU A 96 -9.62 -2.09 -4.33
C LEU A 96 -10.67 -2.62 -5.30
N THR A 97 -11.89 -2.92 -4.84
CA THR A 97 -12.96 -3.43 -5.70
C THR A 97 -13.23 -2.46 -6.84
N GLN A 98 -13.39 -1.17 -6.54
CA GLN A 98 -13.61 -0.15 -7.54
C GLN A 98 -12.45 -0.09 -8.54
N THR A 99 -11.20 -0.17 -8.06
CA THR A 99 -10.01 -0.18 -8.92
C THR A 99 -9.99 -1.37 -9.86
N LEU A 100 -10.36 -2.56 -9.39
CA LEU A 100 -10.43 -3.76 -10.22
C LEU A 100 -11.48 -3.62 -11.32
N LEU A 101 -12.68 -3.16 -10.97
CA LEU A 101 -13.79 -3.09 -11.90
C LEU A 101 -13.56 -2.01 -12.97
N THR A 102 -12.91 -0.89 -12.64
CA THR A 102 -12.63 0.18 -13.60
C THR A 102 -11.41 -0.05 -14.50
N ILE A 103 -10.67 -1.15 -14.37
CA ILE A 103 -9.52 -1.43 -15.25
C ILE A 103 -9.93 -1.50 -16.73
N GLY A 104 -11.14 -1.98 -17.02
CA GLY A 104 -11.73 -1.96 -18.36
C GLY A 104 -12.21 -0.59 -18.83
N ARG A 105 -12.14 0.43 -17.95
CA ARG A 105 -12.78 1.76 -18.06
C ARG A 105 -14.30 1.73 -18.12
N THR A 106 -14.91 0.63 -17.67
CA THR A 106 -16.35 0.46 -17.46
C THR A 106 -16.58 -0.07 -16.04
N MET A 107 -17.81 -0.03 -15.55
CA MET A 107 -18.21 -0.61 -14.24
C MET A 107 -19.28 -1.69 -14.41
N GLN A 108 -19.34 -2.28 -15.60
CA GLN A 108 -20.39 -3.25 -15.95
C GLN A 108 -20.10 -4.63 -15.37
N ASP A 109 -18.82 -5.01 -15.36
CA ASP A 109 -18.40 -6.32 -14.91
C ASP A 109 -18.56 -6.48 -13.39
N SER A 110 -19.02 -7.65 -12.97
CA SER A 110 -18.90 -8.08 -11.58
C SER A 110 -17.46 -8.50 -11.26
N VAL A 111 -17.12 -8.64 -9.97
CA VAL A 111 -15.79 -9.12 -9.56
C VAL A 111 -15.53 -10.52 -10.12
N ASP A 112 -16.53 -11.40 -10.11
CA ASP A 112 -16.39 -12.74 -10.68
C ASP A 112 -16.18 -12.71 -12.21
N GLU A 113 -16.68 -11.67 -12.88
CA GLU A 113 -16.64 -11.57 -14.33
C GLU A 113 -15.25 -11.15 -14.74
N MET A 114 -14.71 -10.15 -14.03
CA MET A 114 -13.30 -9.83 -14.03
C MET A 114 -12.43 -11.06 -13.77
N GLY A 115 -12.77 -11.88 -12.77
CA GLY A 115 -12.06 -13.13 -12.49
C GLY A 115 -11.99 -14.05 -13.72
N THR A 116 -13.12 -14.27 -14.38
CA THR A 116 -13.19 -15.14 -15.55
C THR A 116 -12.46 -14.56 -16.76
N ARG A 117 -12.58 -13.24 -16.99
CA ARG A 117 -11.84 -12.54 -18.06
C ARG A 117 -10.32 -12.67 -17.87
N ILE A 118 -9.83 -12.43 -16.66
CA ILE A 118 -8.40 -12.57 -16.32
C ILE A 118 -7.97 -14.04 -16.45
N TYR A 119 -8.78 -15.00 -16.00
CA TYR A 119 -8.52 -16.43 -16.17
C TYR A 119 -8.34 -16.80 -17.65
N ASN A 120 -9.27 -16.38 -18.51
CA ASN A 120 -9.23 -16.68 -19.94
C ASN A 120 -8.00 -16.02 -20.61
N ALA A 121 -7.62 -14.82 -20.18
CA ALA A 121 -6.42 -14.15 -20.66
C ALA A 121 -5.13 -14.87 -20.22
N LEU A 122 -5.02 -15.27 -18.95
CA LEU A 122 -3.87 -16.04 -18.43
C LEU A 122 -3.74 -17.42 -19.06
N LYS A 123 -4.85 -18.06 -19.45
CA LYS A 123 -4.82 -19.33 -20.20
C LYS A 123 -4.11 -19.16 -21.55
N LYS A 124 -4.24 -18.00 -22.20
CA LYS A 124 -3.58 -17.68 -23.47
C LYS A 124 -2.13 -17.24 -23.27
N ASN A 125 -1.84 -16.48 -22.20
CA ASN A 125 -0.51 -16.00 -21.88
C ASN A 125 -0.26 -16.01 -20.36
N SER A 126 0.21 -17.16 -19.85
CA SER A 126 0.38 -17.39 -18.41
C SER A 126 1.54 -16.61 -17.79
N SER A 127 2.54 -16.21 -18.59
CA SER A 127 3.70 -15.43 -18.17
C SER A 127 3.52 -13.92 -18.36
N SER A 128 2.33 -13.45 -18.73
CA SER A 128 2.08 -12.01 -18.89
C SER A 128 2.15 -11.33 -17.53
N TRP A 129 3.23 -10.58 -17.28
CA TRP A 129 3.41 -9.85 -16.02
C TRP A 129 2.30 -8.83 -15.76
N VAL A 130 1.69 -8.30 -16.82
CA VAL A 130 0.50 -7.42 -16.75
C VAL A 130 -0.68 -8.18 -16.17
N LEU A 131 -1.02 -9.33 -16.77
CA LEU A 131 -2.14 -10.16 -16.30
C LEU A 131 -1.89 -10.72 -14.90
N LEU A 132 -0.65 -11.04 -14.56
CA LEU A 132 -0.27 -11.51 -13.23
C LEU A 132 -0.44 -10.42 -12.15
N ASN A 133 -0.15 -9.15 -12.45
CA ASN A 133 -0.45 -8.04 -11.55
C ASN A 133 -1.97 -7.85 -11.37
N VAL A 134 -2.74 -7.91 -12.46
CA VAL A 134 -4.21 -7.78 -12.41
C VAL A 134 -4.86 -8.97 -11.70
N ALA A 135 -4.34 -10.19 -11.89
CA ALA A 135 -4.77 -11.36 -11.15
C ALA A 135 -4.49 -11.23 -9.65
N SER A 136 -3.34 -10.66 -9.27
CA SER A 136 -3.08 -10.33 -7.87
C SER A 136 -4.09 -9.35 -7.31
N LEU A 137 -4.44 -8.28 -8.06
CA LEU A 137 -5.49 -7.33 -7.65
C LEU A 137 -6.83 -8.02 -7.41
N TYR A 138 -7.24 -8.94 -8.30
CA TYR A 138 -8.44 -9.75 -8.10
C TYR A 138 -8.38 -10.54 -6.79
N TRP A 139 -7.26 -11.23 -6.53
CA TRP A 139 -7.11 -12.03 -5.32
C TRP A 139 -7.09 -11.20 -4.04
N ARG A 140 -6.51 -10.00 -4.08
CA ARG A 140 -6.56 -9.03 -2.98
C ARG A 140 -7.98 -8.57 -2.69
N VAL A 141 -8.78 -8.30 -3.73
CA VAL A 141 -10.22 -7.97 -3.58
C VAL A 141 -10.99 -9.14 -2.97
N GLN A 142 -10.68 -10.38 -3.36
CA GLN A 142 -11.30 -11.60 -2.80
C GLN A 142 -10.79 -11.95 -1.39
N GLY A 143 -9.65 -11.40 -0.97
CA GLY A 143 -9.00 -11.70 0.30
C GLY A 143 -8.12 -12.94 0.30
N ASP A 144 -7.79 -13.51 -0.87
CA ASP A 144 -6.85 -14.63 -0.98
C ASP A 144 -5.42 -14.11 -1.10
N THR A 145 -4.81 -13.85 0.06
CA THR A 145 -3.46 -13.31 0.18
C THR A 145 -2.41 -14.27 -0.41
N VAL A 146 -2.66 -15.59 -0.33
CA VAL A 146 -1.73 -16.61 -0.84
C VAL A 146 -1.63 -16.56 -2.36
N GLU A 147 -2.78 -16.60 -3.05
CA GLU A 147 -2.80 -16.51 -4.51
C GLU A 147 -2.37 -15.12 -4.99
N ALA A 148 -2.70 -14.05 -4.25
CA ALA A 148 -2.22 -12.70 -4.55
C ALA A 148 -0.68 -12.60 -4.56
N ILE A 149 -0.01 -13.10 -3.52
CA ILE A 149 1.46 -13.13 -3.42
C ILE A 149 2.06 -14.01 -4.51
N LYS A 150 1.47 -15.19 -4.77
CA LYS A 150 1.93 -16.10 -5.83
C LYS A 150 1.90 -15.43 -7.21
N CYS A 151 0.82 -14.72 -7.53
CA CYS A 151 0.71 -13.96 -8.77
C CYS A 151 1.75 -12.82 -8.84
N LEU A 152 1.96 -12.07 -7.76
CA LEU A 152 2.98 -11.00 -7.72
C LEU A 152 4.40 -11.52 -7.90
N ARG A 153 4.72 -12.69 -7.32
CA ARG A 153 6.04 -13.32 -7.49
C ARG A 153 6.29 -13.72 -8.93
N GLN A 154 5.29 -14.28 -9.61
CA GLN A 154 5.36 -14.55 -11.05
C GLN A 154 5.49 -13.24 -11.83
N ALA A 155 4.71 -12.20 -11.49
CA ALA A 155 4.81 -10.90 -12.14
C ALA A 155 6.23 -10.32 -12.04
N LEU A 156 6.83 -10.29 -10.84
CA LEU A 156 8.21 -9.85 -10.62
C LEU A 156 9.22 -10.60 -11.49
N TYR A 157 9.03 -11.91 -11.67
CA TYR A 157 9.92 -12.75 -12.47
C TYR A 157 9.83 -12.42 -13.97
N PHE A 158 8.62 -12.22 -14.50
CA PHE A 158 8.39 -11.98 -15.93
C PHE A 158 8.39 -10.50 -16.33
N SER A 159 8.32 -9.58 -15.37
CA SER A 159 8.37 -8.14 -15.62
C SER A 159 9.75 -7.69 -16.13
N PRO A 160 9.79 -6.81 -17.14
CA PRO A 160 10.98 -6.02 -17.45
C PRO A 160 11.48 -5.26 -16.22
N SER A 161 12.81 -5.09 -16.10
CA SER A 161 13.44 -4.50 -14.92
C SER A 161 12.86 -3.12 -14.54
N ASN A 162 12.50 -2.29 -15.53
CA ASN A 162 11.94 -0.95 -15.34
C ASN A 162 10.45 -0.91 -14.96
N ALA A 163 9.76 -2.06 -14.95
CA ALA A 163 8.34 -2.19 -14.61
C ALA A 163 8.08 -3.08 -13.39
N ARG A 164 9.14 -3.62 -12.76
CA ARG A 164 9.00 -4.49 -11.58
C ARG A 164 8.45 -3.75 -10.36
N ASP A 165 8.64 -2.44 -10.27
CA ASP A 165 8.11 -1.59 -9.20
C ASP A 165 6.60 -1.72 -9.02
N VAL A 166 5.84 -1.98 -10.09
CA VAL A 166 4.40 -2.30 -10.01
C VAL A 166 4.14 -3.49 -9.08
N ALA A 167 4.84 -4.59 -9.30
CA ALA A 167 4.68 -5.80 -8.49
C ALA A 167 5.38 -5.66 -7.11
N HIS A 168 6.45 -4.88 -6.99
CA HIS A 168 7.04 -4.54 -5.69
C HIS A 168 6.04 -3.78 -4.81
N VAL A 169 5.35 -2.77 -5.34
CA VAL A 169 4.33 -2.02 -4.59
C VAL A 169 3.19 -2.93 -4.16
N GLY A 170 2.68 -3.79 -5.05
CA GLY A 170 1.65 -4.76 -4.71
C GLY A 170 2.06 -5.69 -3.57
N LEU A 171 3.29 -6.24 -3.64
CA LEU A 171 3.82 -7.13 -2.62
C LEU A 171 4.07 -6.41 -1.29
N ALA A 172 4.68 -5.23 -1.33
CA ALA A 172 4.92 -4.40 -0.14
C ALA A 172 3.60 -3.98 0.53
N SER A 173 2.55 -3.69 -0.26
CA SER A 173 1.23 -3.37 0.29
C SER A 173 0.64 -4.52 1.10
N ILE A 174 0.74 -5.75 0.60
CA ILE A 174 0.27 -6.94 1.31
C ILE A 174 1.10 -7.14 2.58
N LEU A 175 2.43 -7.11 2.48
CA LEU A 175 3.32 -7.33 3.62
C LEU A 175 3.14 -6.29 4.72
N LEU A 176 2.92 -5.01 4.36
CA LEU A 176 2.69 -3.94 5.33
C LEU A 176 1.39 -4.14 6.11
N ARG A 177 0.32 -4.54 5.41
CA ARG A 177 -0.99 -4.84 6.00
C ARG A 177 -0.90 -6.01 7.00
N GLU A 178 -0.02 -6.97 6.73
CA GLU A 178 0.27 -8.11 7.60
C GLU A 178 1.33 -7.83 8.67
N GLY A 179 1.75 -6.57 8.82
CA GLY A 179 2.73 -6.16 9.82
C GLY A 179 4.16 -6.66 9.57
N GLN A 180 4.46 -7.17 8.37
CA GLN A 180 5.80 -7.61 7.97
C GLN A 180 6.64 -6.38 7.59
N LEU A 181 6.96 -5.54 8.57
CA LEU A 181 7.54 -4.20 8.37
C LEU A 181 8.93 -4.26 7.72
N ASP A 182 9.78 -5.19 8.14
CA ASP A 182 11.15 -5.31 7.60
C ASP A 182 11.14 -5.82 6.16
N ASP A 183 10.33 -6.85 5.87
CA ASP A 183 10.14 -7.35 4.50
C ASP A 183 9.55 -6.26 3.58
N THR A 184 8.59 -5.49 4.09
CA THR A 184 8.02 -4.34 3.37
C THR A 184 9.10 -3.34 3.00
N ALA A 185 9.97 -2.97 3.96
CA ALA A 185 11.07 -2.03 3.73
C ALA A 185 12.04 -2.53 2.66
N VAL A 186 12.36 -3.83 2.65
CA VAL A 186 13.22 -4.45 1.62
C VAL A 186 12.57 -4.34 0.24
N VAL A 187 11.30 -4.76 0.11
CA VAL A 187 10.60 -4.78 -1.17
C VAL A 187 10.40 -3.36 -1.72
N ILE A 188 10.00 -2.40 -0.89
CA ILE A 188 9.72 -1.04 -1.36
C ILE A 188 10.99 -0.26 -1.71
N LYS A 189 12.13 -0.53 -1.04
CA LYS A 189 13.42 0.00 -1.46
C LYS A 189 13.78 -0.45 -2.87
N LYS A 190 13.47 -1.70 -3.26
CA LYS A 190 13.63 -2.18 -4.64
C LYS A 190 12.69 -1.49 -5.63
N ALA A 191 11.48 -1.11 -5.23
CA ALA A 191 10.61 -0.28 -6.06
C ALA A 191 11.23 1.11 -6.31
N LEU A 192 11.78 1.73 -5.25
CA LEU A 192 12.39 3.07 -5.32
C LEU A 192 13.74 3.09 -6.04
N GLU A 193 14.48 1.98 -6.07
CA GLU A 193 15.65 1.83 -6.96
C GLU A 193 15.27 1.97 -8.45
N ILE A 194 14.05 1.55 -8.82
CA ILE A 194 13.53 1.64 -10.20
C ILE A 194 12.87 2.99 -10.46
N SER A 195 12.06 3.45 -9.51
CA SER A 195 11.27 4.68 -9.60
C SER A 195 11.52 5.55 -8.36
N PRO A 196 12.63 6.31 -8.29
CA PRO A 196 12.97 7.12 -7.11
C PRO A 196 11.94 8.20 -6.78
N SER A 197 11.20 8.69 -7.79
CA SER A 197 10.17 9.72 -7.65
C SER A 197 8.77 9.15 -7.35
N LEU A 198 8.68 7.90 -6.91
CA LEU A 198 7.40 7.26 -6.62
C LEU A 198 6.88 7.71 -5.24
N ALA A 199 5.98 8.70 -5.22
CA ALA A 199 5.35 9.22 -4.01
C ALA A 199 4.75 8.11 -3.12
N LEU A 200 4.05 7.16 -3.74
CA LEU A 200 3.48 5.99 -3.06
C LEU A 200 4.54 5.12 -2.36
N GLY A 201 5.75 5.02 -2.91
CA GLY A 201 6.84 4.25 -2.30
C GLY A 201 7.40 4.92 -1.05
N HIS A 202 7.55 6.24 -1.08
CA HIS A 202 7.89 7.02 0.12
C HIS A 202 6.77 6.97 1.15
N PHE A 203 5.50 7.03 0.75
CA PHE A 203 4.38 6.86 1.68
C PHE A 203 4.40 5.51 2.39
N ILE A 204 4.65 4.41 1.67
CA ILE A 204 4.79 3.07 2.26
C ILE A 204 5.95 3.02 3.25
N LEU A 205 7.12 3.60 2.93
CA LEU A 205 8.23 3.72 3.90
C LEU A 205 7.84 4.54 5.12
N GLY A 206 7.11 5.65 4.94
CA GLY A 206 6.59 6.44 6.04
C GLY A 206 5.69 5.62 6.98
N ASN A 207 4.80 4.79 6.42
CA ASN A 207 3.96 3.88 7.21
C ASN A 207 4.79 2.82 7.94
N VAL A 208 5.85 2.27 7.31
CA VAL A 208 6.79 1.34 7.97
C VAL A 208 7.44 2.00 9.18
N PHE A 209 8.02 3.19 9.02
CA PHE A 209 8.67 3.91 10.11
C PHE A 209 7.67 4.34 11.20
N GLY A 210 6.47 4.77 10.82
CA GLY A 210 5.40 5.10 11.75
C GLY A 210 4.99 3.90 12.60
N ALA A 211 4.84 2.72 11.99
CA ALA A 211 4.55 1.48 12.71
C ALA A 211 5.70 1.02 13.61
N GLN A 212 6.95 1.34 13.26
CA GLN A 212 8.14 1.15 14.11
C GLN A 212 8.32 2.24 15.18
N SER A 213 7.39 3.21 15.30
CA SER A 213 7.49 4.38 16.19
C SER A 213 8.69 5.29 15.92
N LYS A 214 9.29 5.21 14.72
CA LYS A 214 10.35 6.08 14.22
C LYS A 214 9.74 7.31 13.57
N ILE A 215 9.18 8.18 14.41
CA ILE A 215 8.35 9.32 13.98
C ILE A 215 9.12 10.32 13.10
N PRO A 216 10.36 10.73 13.40
CA PRO A 216 11.10 11.65 12.54
C PRO A 216 11.29 11.12 11.11
N GLU A 217 11.67 9.86 10.96
CA GLU A 217 11.85 9.20 9.67
C GLU A 217 10.51 9.05 8.92
N ALA A 218 9.42 8.77 9.65
CA ALA A 218 8.07 8.73 9.07
C ALA A 218 7.68 10.09 8.48
N ILE A 219 7.88 11.18 9.24
CA ILE A 219 7.59 12.56 8.78
C ILE A 219 8.39 12.87 7.50
N GLN A 220 9.70 12.58 7.49
CA GLN A 220 10.53 12.83 6.32
C GLN A 220 9.97 12.15 5.07
N HIS A 221 9.59 10.88 5.18
CA HIS A 221 9.05 10.14 4.06
C HIS A 221 7.65 10.59 3.62
N TYR A 222 6.79 11.01 4.55
CA TYR A 222 5.49 11.60 4.18
C TYR A 222 5.66 12.96 3.49
N LEU A 223 6.59 13.80 3.96
CA LEU A 223 6.91 15.08 3.30
C LEU A 223 7.50 14.85 1.90
N LEU A 224 8.36 13.85 1.72
CA LEU A 224 8.87 13.48 0.39
C LEU A 224 7.74 13.02 -0.55
N ALA A 225 6.77 12.24 -0.05
CA ALA A 225 5.60 11.86 -0.84
C ALA A 225 4.81 13.09 -1.30
N LEU A 226 4.61 14.08 -0.43
CA LEU A 226 3.94 15.34 -0.76
C LEU A 226 4.77 16.25 -1.68
N GLN A 227 6.10 16.22 -1.57
CA GLN A 227 6.96 16.97 -2.49
C GLN A 227 6.86 16.43 -3.91
N LEU A 228 6.81 15.10 -4.05
CA LEU A 228 6.69 14.42 -5.34
C LEU A 228 5.28 14.51 -5.92
N GLU A 229 4.26 14.44 -5.06
CA GLU A 229 2.86 14.56 -5.42
C GLU A 229 2.13 15.43 -4.38
N PRO A 230 2.04 16.76 -4.62
CA PRO A 230 1.42 17.70 -3.67
C PRO A 230 -0.03 17.39 -3.30
N GLY A 231 -0.75 16.64 -4.15
CA GLY A 231 -2.12 16.18 -3.93
C GLY A 231 -2.24 14.84 -3.20
N PHE A 232 -1.15 14.26 -2.68
CA PHE A 232 -1.15 12.93 -2.08
C PHE A 232 -1.79 12.91 -0.69
N THR A 233 -3.12 13.00 -0.65
CA THR A 233 -3.97 13.08 0.56
C THR A 233 -3.59 12.08 1.67
N PRO A 234 -3.27 10.80 1.38
CA PRO A 234 -2.91 9.85 2.44
C PRO A 234 -1.70 10.29 3.28
N ALA A 235 -0.71 10.98 2.69
CA ALA A 235 0.43 11.50 3.44
C ALA A 235 0.03 12.68 4.34
N VAL A 236 -0.86 13.56 3.87
CA VAL A 236 -1.42 14.67 4.68
C VAL A 236 -2.14 14.12 5.90
N GLU A 237 -2.96 13.08 5.73
CA GLU A 237 -3.70 12.44 6.82
C GLU A 237 -2.74 11.85 7.86
N ARG A 238 -1.70 11.14 7.42
CA ARG A 238 -0.68 10.59 8.34
C ARG A 238 0.08 11.67 9.09
N LEU A 239 0.45 12.77 8.42
CA LEU A 239 1.10 13.91 9.07
C LEU A 239 0.18 14.57 10.09
N LYS A 240 -1.12 14.73 9.79
CA LYS A 240 -2.10 15.26 10.75
C LYS A 240 -2.20 14.37 11.99
N ILE A 241 -2.22 13.04 11.82
CA ILE A 241 -2.20 12.11 12.95
C ILE A 241 -0.93 12.30 13.80
N ILE A 242 0.24 12.37 13.18
CA ILE A 242 1.51 12.61 13.89
C ILE A 242 1.47 13.93 14.66
N GLN A 243 1.00 15.01 14.04
CA GLN A 243 0.92 16.32 14.69
C GLN A 243 0.01 16.27 15.92
N CYS A 244 -1.14 15.61 15.83
CA CYS A 244 -2.03 15.42 16.98
C CYS A 244 -1.38 14.65 18.12
N VAL A 245 -0.60 13.61 17.81
CA VAL A 245 0.12 12.84 18.82
C VAL A 245 1.18 13.70 19.52
N LEU A 246 1.97 14.45 18.74
CA LEU A 246 3.02 15.32 19.28
C LEU A 246 2.42 16.47 20.12
N TRP A 247 1.32 17.06 19.66
CA TRP A 247 0.59 18.10 20.39
C TRP A 247 0.10 17.58 21.75
N LYS A 248 -0.51 16.39 21.80
CA LYS A 248 -0.95 15.78 23.08
C LYS A 248 0.21 15.51 24.02
N GLN A 249 1.35 15.02 23.50
CA GLN A 249 2.56 14.80 24.29
C GLN A 249 3.10 16.10 24.87
N GLN A 250 3.16 17.17 24.06
CA GLN A 250 3.58 18.48 24.50
C GLN A 250 2.68 19.01 25.63
N LYS A 251 1.34 18.89 25.49
CA LYS A 251 0.39 19.32 26.53
C LYS A 251 0.54 18.54 27.83
N ALA A 252 0.80 17.24 27.76
CA ALA A 252 1.07 16.43 28.94
C ALA A 252 2.35 16.89 29.67
N LEU A 253 3.44 17.12 28.93
CA LEU A 253 4.70 17.61 29.48
C LEU A 253 4.56 19.00 30.11
N GLU A 254 3.82 19.92 29.46
CA GLU A 254 3.53 21.26 30.01
C GLU A 254 2.80 21.17 31.35
N LYS A 255 1.83 20.26 31.47
CA LYS A 255 1.08 20.02 32.72
C LYS A 255 1.98 19.44 33.81
N GLU A 256 2.77 18.41 33.50
CA GLU A 256 3.71 17.81 34.45
C GLU A 256 4.74 18.82 34.96
N ALA A 257 5.29 19.65 34.06
CA ALA A 257 6.21 20.72 34.43
C ALA A 257 5.56 21.76 35.35
N ALA A 258 4.30 22.13 35.08
CA ALA A 258 3.55 23.06 35.91
C ALA A 258 3.26 22.49 37.32
N ASP A 259 2.91 21.21 37.41
CA ASP A 259 2.63 20.55 38.69
C ASP A 259 3.91 20.34 39.51
N LEU A 260 5.04 19.98 38.87
CA LEU A 260 6.34 19.91 39.52
C LEU A 260 6.78 21.27 40.05
N LYS A 261 6.55 22.35 39.29
CA LYS A 261 6.88 23.72 39.71
C LYS A 261 6.13 24.12 40.98
N LYS A 262 4.85 23.77 41.11
CA LYS A 262 4.05 24.04 42.33
C LYS A 262 4.59 23.32 43.56
N LEU A 263 5.13 22.10 43.39
CA LEU A 263 5.73 21.33 44.49
C LEU A 263 7.07 21.91 44.96
N LEU A 264 7.81 22.58 44.06
CA LEU A 264 9.15 23.10 44.32
C LEU A 264 9.18 24.57 44.76
N THR A 265 8.08 25.30 44.65
CA THR A 265 7.97 26.66 45.20
C THR A 265 7.63 26.59 46.69
N PRO A 266 8.50 27.04 47.61
CA PRO A 266 8.18 27.09 49.04
C PRO A 266 7.07 28.10 49.30
N SER A 267 6.16 27.73 50.20
CA SER A 267 5.10 28.59 50.75
C SER A 267 5.63 29.86 51.39
#